data_AF-A0A2M7Q4U5-F1
#
_entry.id   AF-A0A2M7Q4U5-F1
#
_cell.length_a   1.000
_cell.length_b   1.000
_cell.length_c   1.000
_cell.angle_alpha   90.00
_cell.angle_beta   90.00
_cell.angle_gamma   90.00
#
_symmetry.space_group_name_H-M   'P 1'
#
loop_
_entity.id
_entity.type
_entity.pdbx_description
1 polymer ?
#
loop_
_entity_poly.entity_id
_entity_poly.type
_entity_poly.pdbx_seq_one_letter_code
_entity_poly.pdbx_strand_id
1 'polypeptide(L)'
;MIHAKKSLGQNFLNSKTVTRDIIRASDLLPSDTVLEIGPGKGFLTSELLASGARVIAVEKDDRMIPILSEKFSEETKRKQFTLVHGDIMEILNHQNFFSKNMGGQSYKLVANIPYYLTGQIIRTFLGAKEKPERMILMVQKEVATRIVARDKKESILSIAVKAYGAPKLIKKVSARYFTPAPKVDSAILSIENISGKNFPNKSAEQRFFEIVRTGFAHKRKILAGNLKEIFGESTLTTLKEAGVSDNTRAEDITLDQWLNITLRYRR
;
A
#
# COMPACT_ATOMS: atom_id res chain seq x y z
N MET A 1 -30.48 4.13 -10.78
CA MET A 1 -29.65 3.67 -9.64
C MET A 1 -28.31 3.19 -10.19
N ILE A 2 -27.16 3.59 -9.64
CA ILE A 2 -25.86 3.12 -10.16
C ILE A 2 -25.45 1.79 -9.53
N HIS A 3 -25.28 0.81 -10.41
CA HIS A 3 -24.81 -0.53 -10.12
C HIS A 3 -23.28 -0.63 -10.20
N ALA A 4 -22.72 -1.50 -9.38
CA ALA A 4 -21.29 -1.79 -9.34
C ALA A 4 -20.83 -2.44 -10.66
N LYS A 5 -19.73 -1.93 -11.22
CA LYS A 5 -19.03 -2.54 -12.35
C LYS A 5 -18.10 -3.63 -11.84
N LYS A 6 -18.38 -4.89 -12.21
CA LYS A 6 -17.51 -6.04 -11.89
C LYS A 6 -16.10 -5.88 -12.46
N SER A 7 -15.98 -5.30 -13.66
CA SER A 7 -14.68 -5.01 -14.32
C SER A 7 -13.81 -4.04 -13.53
N LEU A 8 -14.40 -3.16 -12.72
CA LEU A 8 -13.69 -2.21 -11.86
C LEU A 8 -13.51 -2.73 -10.42
N GLY A 9 -13.95 -3.95 -10.12
CA GLY A 9 -13.85 -4.53 -8.78
C GLY A 9 -14.62 -3.76 -7.70
N GLN A 10 -15.65 -3.01 -8.07
CA GLN A 10 -16.38 -2.12 -7.16
C GLN A 10 -17.14 -2.91 -6.08
N ASN A 11 -16.80 -2.66 -4.83
CA ASN A 11 -17.56 -3.05 -3.65
C ASN A 11 -17.71 -1.81 -2.77
N PHE A 12 -18.91 -1.23 -2.74
CA PHE A 12 -19.13 0.03 -2.04
C PHE A 12 -19.28 -0.21 -0.54
N LEU A 13 -18.39 0.37 0.26
CA LEU A 13 -18.50 0.37 1.71
C LEU A 13 -19.77 1.13 2.14
N ASN A 14 -20.56 0.56 3.04
CA ASN A 14 -21.85 1.12 3.48
C ASN A 14 -21.97 1.27 5.01
N SER A 15 -20.84 1.20 5.75
CA SER A 15 -20.83 1.17 7.22
C SER A 15 -20.09 2.35 7.82
N LYS A 16 -20.82 3.22 8.53
CA LYS A 16 -20.25 4.36 9.27
C LYS A 16 -19.27 3.93 10.36
N THR A 17 -19.50 2.78 10.98
CA THR A 17 -18.60 2.27 12.02
C THR A 17 -17.24 1.94 11.42
N VAL A 18 -17.22 1.30 10.24
CA VAL A 18 -15.97 0.94 9.56
C VAL A 18 -15.24 2.19 9.06
N THR A 19 -15.94 3.18 8.50
CA THR A 19 -15.28 4.43 8.09
C THR A 19 -14.70 5.18 9.28
N ARG A 20 -15.38 5.24 10.42
CA ARG A 20 -14.81 5.84 11.65
C ARG A 20 -13.54 5.13 12.11
N ASP A 21 -13.47 3.81 12.00
CA ASP A 21 -12.24 3.06 12.30
C ASP A 21 -11.11 3.42 11.33
N ILE A 22 -11.42 3.62 10.04
CA ILE A 22 -10.47 4.10 9.03
C ILE A 22 -9.95 5.50 9.40
N ILE A 23 -10.86 6.43 9.71
CA ILE A 23 -10.50 7.82 10.08
C ILE A 23 -9.62 7.85 11.34
N ARG A 24 -9.98 7.07 12.38
CA ARG A 24 -9.15 6.95 13.59
C ARG A 24 -7.78 6.38 13.28
N ALA A 25 -7.68 5.35 12.44
CA ALA A 25 -6.41 4.75 12.07
C ALA A 25 -5.53 5.68 11.21
N SER A 26 -6.16 6.57 10.43
CA SER A 26 -5.43 7.54 9.59
C SER A 26 -4.76 8.66 10.37
N ASP A 27 -5.08 8.81 11.66
CA ASP A 27 -4.43 9.78 12.53
C ASP A 27 -4.45 11.19 11.90
N LEU A 28 -5.61 11.57 11.38
CA LEU A 28 -5.79 12.81 10.61
C LEU A 28 -5.85 14.02 11.55
N LEU A 29 -5.09 15.04 11.20
CA LEU A 29 -5.20 16.38 11.76
C LEU A 29 -6.01 17.26 10.81
N PRO A 30 -6.69 18.31 11.33
CA PRO A 30 -7.33 19.30 10.48
C PRO A 30 -6.35 19.87 9.45
N SER A 31 -6.79 20.04 8.21
CA SER A 31 -5.99 20.51 7.07
C SER A 31 -4.94 19.53 6.54
N ASP A 32 -4.82 18.32 7.07
CA ASP A 32 -4.04 17.26 6.42
C ASP A 32 -4.53 17.05 4.98
N THR A 33 -3.59 16.82 4.06
CA THR A 33 -3.94 16.44 2.69
C THR A 33 -4.07 14.93 2.57
N VAL A 34 -5.23 14.47 2.09
CA VAL A 34 -5.54 13.06 1.88
C VAL A 34 -5.71 12.79 0.39
N LEU A 35 -4.98 11.79 -0.10
CA LEU A 35 -5.26 11.14 -1.38
C LEU A 35 -6.24 10.00 -1.15
N GLU A 36 -7.41 10.04 -1.78
CA GLU A 36 -8.36 8.94 -1.83
C GLU A 36 -8.36 8.32 -3.23
N ILE A 37 -8.22 6.99 -3.32
CA ILE A 37 -8.27 6.25 -4.59
C ILE A 37 -9.62 5.55 -4.68
N GLY A 38 -10.37 5.84 -5.74
CA GLY A 38 -11.67 5.22 -6.01
C GLY A 38 -12.71 5.57 -4.94
N PRO A 39 -13.10 6.85 -4.81
CA PRO A 39 -14.13 7.28 -3.85
C PRO A 39 -15.49 6.59 -4.07
N GLY A 40 -15.77 6.10 -5.29
CA GLY A 40 -17.04 5.48 -5.64
C GLY A 40 -18.21 6.44 -5.39
N LYS A 41 -19.12 6.07 -4.49
CA LYS A 41 -20.28 6.92 -4.11
C LYS A 41 -19.93 8.02 -3.08
N GLY A 42 -18.65 8.15 -2.73
CA GLY A 42 -18.15 9.16 -1.80
C GLY A 42 -18.49 8.87 -0.33
N PHE A 43 -18.65 7.60 0.04
CA PHE A 43 -19.01 7.24 1.42
C PHE A 43 -17.84 7.51 2.38
N LEU A 44 -16.63 7.10 2.00
CA LEU A 44 -15.40 7.40 2.75
C LEU A 44 -15.01 8.89 2.61
N THR A 45 -15.10 9.45 1.40
CA THR A 45 -14.89 10.88 1.11
C THR A 45 -15.65 11.80 2.08
N SER A 46 -16.91 11.51 2.37
CA SER A 46 -17.73 12.33 3.27
C SER A 46 -17.15 12.37 4.69
N GLU A 47 -16.67 11.24 5.20
CA GLU A 47 -16.09 11.14 6.55
C GLU A 47 -14.68 11.74 6.61
N LEU A 48 -13.91 11.64 5.51
CA LEU A 48 -12.62 12.32 5.37
C LEU A 48 -12.80 13.84 5.40
N LEU A 49 -13.74 14.38 4.62
CA LEU A 49 -14.05 15.81 4.63
C LEU A 49 -14.56 16.29 5.99
N ALA A 50 -15.41 15.50 6.66
CA ALA A 50 -15.90 15.82 8.01
C ALA A 50 -14.79 15.87 9.07
N SER A 51 -13.63 15.23 8.85
CA SER A 51 -12.47 15.34 9.74
C SER A 51 -11.72 16.68 9.62
N GLY A 52 -12.09 17.53 8.65
CA GLY A 52 -11.39 18.79 8.35
C GLY A 52 -10.19 18.62 7.43
N ALA A 53 -9.93 17.41 6.91
CA ALA A 53 -8.89 17.15 5.93
C ALA A 53 -9.24 17.76 4.56
N ARG A 54 -8.20 18.12 3.80
CA ARG A 54 -8.30 18.40 2.37
C ARG A 54 -8.22 17.09 1.60
N VAL A 55 -9.24 16.76 0.83
CA VAL A 55 -9.34 15.46 0.13
C VAL A 55 -9.14 15.65 -1.37
N ILE A 56 -8.21 14.90 -1.93
CA ILE A 56 -7.94 14.79 -3.36
C ILE A 56 -8.33 13.38 -3.75
N ALA A 57 -9.45 13.23 -4.45
CA ALA A 57 -9.97 11.94 -4.85
C ALA A 57 -9.68 11.67 -6.32
N VAL A 58 -9.17 10.48 -6.63
CA VAL A 58 -8.94 10.01 -8.01
C VAL A 58 -9.96 8.92 -8.32
N GLU A 59 -10.83 9.18 -9.29
CA GLU A 59 -11.90 8.27 -9.69
C GLU A 59 -11.79 7.93 -11.17
N LYS A 60 -11.91 6.64 -11.49
CA LYS A 60 -11.80 6.09 -12.84
C LYS A 60 -13.17 5.91 -13.52
N ASP A 61 -14.24 5.71 -12.74
CA ASP A 61 -15.57 5.50 -13.31
C ASP A 61 -16.21 6.85 -13.68
N ASP A 62 -16.29 7.16 -14.98
CA ASP A 62 -16.86 8.40 -15.52
C ASP A 62 -18.24 8.73 -14.93
N ARG A 63 -19.02 7.68 -14.61
CA ARG A 63 -20.38 7.80 -14.04
C ARG A 63 -20.40 8.38 -12.64
N MET A 64 -19.32 8.22 -11.88
CA MET A 64 -19.19 8.76 -10.52
C MET A 64 -18.79 10.24 -10.55
N ILE A 65 -18.12 10.70 -11.61
CA ILE A 65 -17.61 12.07 -11.72
C ILE A 65 -18.70 13.15 -11.54
N PRO A 66 -19.82 13.14 -12.28
CA PRO A 66 -20.87 14.14 -12.09
C PRO A 66 -21.48 14.06 -10.69
N ILE A 67 -21.66 12.85 -10.15
CA ILE A 67 -22.27 12.63 -8.83
C ILE A 67 -21.40 13.18 -7.72
N LEU A 68 -20.10 12.88 -7.75
CA LEU A 68 -19.15 13.38 -6.76
C LEU A 68 -18.98 14.89 -6.87
N SER A 69 -18.97 15.43 -8.10
CA SER A 69 -18.87 16.88 -8.33
C SER A 69 -20.08 17.63 -7.77
N GLU A 70 -21.29 17.12 -8.00
CA GLU A 70 -22.51 17.71 -7.45
C GLU A 70 -22.55 17.58 -5.92
N LYS A 71 -22.31 16.37 -5.42
CA LYS A 71 -22.40 16.03 -3.99
C LYS A 71 -21.44 16.83 -3.12
N PHE A 72 -20.22 17.07 -3.60
CA PHE A 72 -19.17 17.77 -2.85
C PHE A 72 -18.86 19.16 -3.43
N SER A 73 -19.86 19.78 -4.07
CA SER A 73 -19.72 21.09 -4.72
C SER A 73 -19.35 22.19 -3.72
N GLU A 74 -19.91 22.18 -2.50
CA GLU A 74 -19.59 23.16 -1.45
C GLU A 74 -18.17 22.99 -0.91
N GLU A 75 -17.73 21.75 -0.65
CA GLU A 75 -16.36 21.47 -0.23
C GLU A 75 -15.35 21.80 -1.34
N THR A 76 -15.75 21.66 -2.61
CA THR A 76 -14.95 22.09 -3.76
C THR A 76 -14.79 23.61 -3.79
N LYS A 77 -15.89 24.37 -3.59
CA LYS A 77 -15.83 25.85 -3.50
C LYS A 77 -14.92 26.32 -2.36
N ARG A 78 -14.92 25.59 -1.23
CA ARG A 78 -14.04 25.82 -0.07
C ARG A 78 -12.60 25.34 -0.29
N LYS A 79 -12.27 24.78 -1.45
CA LYS A 79 -10.97 24.17 -1.79
C LYS A 79 -10.57 22.99 -0.88
N GLN A 80 -11.55 22.41 -0.18
CA GLN A 80 -11.35 21.26 0.69
C GLN A 80 -11.46 19.94 -0.08
N PHE A 81 -12.22 19.91 -1.19
CA PHE A 81 -12.32 18.74 -2.06
C PHE A 81 -11.75 19.03 -3.46
N THR A 82 -11.02 18.07 -4.03
CA THR A 82 -10.55 18.09 -5.41
C THR A 82 -10.82 16.72 -6.02
N LEU A 83 -11.62 16.68 -7.09
CA LEU A 83 -11.89 15.46 -7.84
C LEU A 83 -11.03 15.43 -9.11
N VAL A 84 -10.25 14.36 -9.27
CA VAL A 84 -9.46 14.09 -10.46
C VAL A 84 -10.06 12.88 -11.17
N HIS A 85 -10.44 13.08 -12.42
CA HIS A 85 -10.94 12.02 -13.27
C HIS A 85 -9.76 11.30 -13.95
N GLY A 86 -9.60 10.00 -13.69
CA GLY A 86 -8.63 9.15 -14.37
C GLY A 86 -8.23 7.91 -13.58
N ASP A 87 -7.37 7.08 -14.19
CA ASP A 87 -6.78 5.93 -13.52
C ASP A 87 -5.56 6.37 -12.69
N ILE A 88 -5.57 6.09 -11.39
CA ILE A 88 -4.45 6.41 -10.50
C ILE A 88 -3.14 5.80 -11.01
N MET A 89 -3.17 4.59 -11.58
CA MET A 89 -1.96 3.91 -12.04
C MET A 89 -1.35 4.58 -13.26
N GLU A 90 -2.16 5.23 -14.10
CA GLU A 90 -1.70 6.03 -15.24
C GLU A 90 -1.20 7.40 -14.75
N ILE A 91 -1.99 8.05 -13.90
CA ILE A 91 -1.71 9.37 -13.33
C ILE A 91 -0.37 9.39 -12.59
N LEU A 92 -0.02 8.34 -11.85
CA LEU A 92 1.25 8.26 -11.13
C LEU A 92 2.49 8.17 -12.04
N ASN A 93 2.32 7.80 -13.31
CA ASN A 93 3.42 7.85 -14.29
C ASN A 93 3.67 9.28 -14.81
N HIS A 94 2.71 10.20 -14.63
CA HIS A 94 2.87 11.60 -14.98
C HIS A 94 3.54 12.37 -13.84
N GLN A 95 4.73 12.92 -14.08
CA GLN A 95 5.54 13.58 -13.05
C GLN A 95 4.87 14.79 -12.38
N ASN A 96 3.79 15.33 -12.95
CA ASN A 96 3.17 16.57 -12.51
C ASN A 96 1.95 16.37 -11.59
N PHE A 97 1.49 15.14 -11.32
CA PHE A 97 0.30 14.95 -10.48
C PHE A 97 0.51 15.49 -9.06
N PHE A 98 1.59 15.07 -8.41
CA PHE A 98 1.88 15.46 -7.02
C PHE A 98 2.20 16.95 -6.90
N SER A 99 3.03 17.50 -7.79
CA SER A 99 3.36 18.93 -7.77
C SER A 99 2.12 19.79 -7.98
N LYS A 100 1.23 19.42 -8.92
CA LYS A 100 0.00 20.17 -9.22
C LYS A 100 -1.03 20.11 -8.09
N ASN A 101 -1.20 18.96 -7.46
CA ASN A 101 -2.33 18.73 -6.54
C ASN A 101 -1.93 18.86 -5.06
N MET A 102 -0.73 18.41 -4.69
CA MET A 102 -0.24 18.43 -3.30
C MET A 102 0.57 19.69 -2.98
N GLY A 103 1.08 20.42 -3.98
CA GLY A 103 1.83 21.66 -3.75
C GLY A 103 3.13 21.45 -2.95
N GLY A 104 3.72 20.25 -3.03
CA GLY A 104 4.92 19.87 -2.26
C GLY A 104 4.64 19.55 -0.78
N GLN A 105 3.38 19.58 -0.35
CA GLN A 105 3.00 19.14 1.00
C GLN A 105 2.99 17.63 1.10
N SER A 106 3.26 17.14 2.31
CA SER A 106 3.08 15.74 2.64
C SER A 106 1.60 15.35 2.60
N TYR A 107 1.34 14.06 2.39
CA TYR A 107 -0.01 13.57 2.27
C TYR A 107 -0.17 12.17 2.87
N LYS A 108 -1.41 11.83 3.21
CA LYS A 108 -1.81 10.50 3.66
C LYS A 108 -2.64 9.84 2.56
N LEU A 109 -2.45 8.56 2.33
CA LEU A 109 -3.27 7.79 1.39
C LEU A 109 -4.31 7.00 2.16
N VAL A 110 -5.59 7.34 2.00
CA VAL A 110 -6.70 6.69 2.71
C VAL A 110 -7.72 6.22 1.69
N ALA A 111 -7.87 4.91 1.50
CA ALA A 111 -8.66 4.39 0.38
C ALA A 111 -9.29 3.02 0.62
N ASN A 112 -10.49 2.84 0.06
CA ASN A 112 -11.12 1.53 -0.12
C ASN A 112 -10.83 1.01 -1.54
N ILE A 113 -9.64 0.44 -1.73
CA ILE A 113 -9.13 0.12 -3.06
C ILE A 113 -9.70 -1.19 -3.63
N PRO A 114 -9.81 -1.32 -4.97
CA PRO A 114 -10.13 -2.60 -5.59
C PRO A 114 -9.09 -3.68 -5.27
N TYR A 115 -9.56 -4.88 -4.94
CA TYR A 115 -8.68 -5.97 -4.48
C TYR A 115 -7.63 -6.40 -5.51
N TYR A 116 -7.99 -6.41 -6.80
CA TYR A 116 -7.07 -6.80 -7.87
C TYR A 116 -5.87 -5.84 -8.03
N LEU A 117 -5.99 -4.59 -7.54
CA LEU A 117 -4.93 -3.58 -7.61
C LEU A 117 -4.11 -3.47 -6.32
N THR A 118 -4.48 -4.17 -5.24
CA THR A 118 -3.90 -3.93 -3.90
C THR A 118 -2.37 -4.00 -3.90
N GLY A 119 -1.80 -5.09 -4.43
CA GLY A 119 -0.35 -5.26 -4.46
C GLY A 119 0.36 -4.22 -5.33
N GLN A 120 -0.25 -3.84 -6.46
CA GLN A 120 0.31 -2.84 -7.37
C GLN A 120 0.29 -1.44 -6.74
N ILE A 121 -0.83 -1.03 -6.14
CA ILE A 121 -0.97 0.26 -5.43
C ILE A 121 0.08 0.35 -4.32
N ILE A 122 0.17 -0.65 -3.44
CA ILE A 122 1.14 -0.65 -2.34
C ILE A 122 2.56 -0.49 -2.87
N ARG A 123 2.95 -1.30 -3.86
CA ARG A 123 4.30 -1.22 -4.44
C ARG A 123 4.56 0.14 -5.08
N THR A 124 3.62 0.69 -5.83
CA THR A 124 3.81 1.96 -6.53
C THR A 124 3.97 3.12 -5.57
N PHE A 125 3.12 3.23 -4.54
CA PHE A 125 3.21 4.32 -3.57
C PHE A 125 4.42 4.20 -2.64
N LEU A 126 4.78 3.00 -2.20
CA LEU A 126 5.96 2.80 -1.36
C LEU A 126 7.27 3.01 -2.13
N GLY A 127 7.31 2.69 -3.43
CA GLY A 127 8.47 2.91 -4.31
C GLY A 127 8.49 4.28 -5.03
N ALA A 128 7.47 5.12 -4.84
CA ALA A 128 7.40 6.43 -5.48
C ALA A 128 8.45 7.39 -4.91
N LYS A 129 8.80 8.44 -5.67
CA LYS A 129 9.63 9.53 -5.14
C LYS A 129 8.86 10.27 -4.04
N GLU A 130 7.66 10.74 -4.36
CA GLU A 130 6.71 11.34 -3.43
C GLU A 130 5.92 10.21 -2.75
N LYS A 131 6.37 9.81 -1.55
CA LYS A 131 5.74 8.75 -0.76
C LYS A 131 4.69 9.37 0.18
N PRO A 132 3.58 8.66 0.48
CA PRO A 132 2.68 9.07 1.54
C PRO A 132 3.37 8.91 2.90
N GLU A 133 3.02 9.76 3.87
CA GLU A 133 3.49 9.59 5.26
C GLU A 133 2.90 8.34 5.92
N ARG A 134 1.65 8.06 5.56
CA ARG A 134 0.84 6.96 6.10
C ARG A 134 -0.11 6.46 5.02
N MET A 135 -0.29 5.15 4.97
CA MET A 135 -1.30 4.51 4.12
C MET A 135 -2.31 3.77 4.98
N ILE A 136 -3.60 4.12 4.87
CA ILE A 136 -4.71 3.37 5.44
C ILE A 136 -5.54 2.78 4.31
N LEU A 137 -5.47 1.47 4.15
CA LEU A 137 -6.09 0.77 3.02
C LEU A 137 -7.10 -0.27 3.51
N MET A 138 -8.29 -0.29 2.90
CA MET A 138 -9.14 -1.47 2.94
C MET A 138 -8.61 -2.49 1.93
N VAL A 139 -8.24 -3.67 2.40
CA VAL A 139 -7.72 -4.76 1.55
C VAL A 139 -8.38 -6.08 1.93
N GLN A 140 -8.18 -7.14 1.14
CA GLN A 140 -8.58 -8.48 1.55
C GLN A 140 -7.89 -8.88 2.84
N LYS A 141 -8.62 -9.55 3.75
CA LYS A 141 -8.09 -10.00 5.05
C LYS A 141 -6.82 -10.84 4.90
N GLU A 142 -6.77 -11.74 3.92
CA GLU A 142 -5.60 -12.59 3.66
C GLU A 142 -4.38 -11.74 3.25
N VAL A 143 -4.58 -10.74 2.39
CA VAL A 143 -3.51 -9.84 1.95
C VAL A 143 -2.96 -9.04 3.13
N ALA A 144 -3.81 -8.45 3.97
CA ALA A 144 -3.36 -7.77 5.18
C ALA A 144 -2.59 -8.71 6.11
N THR A 145 -3.11 -9.92 6.32
CA THR A 145 -2.48 -10.96 7.17
C THR A 145 -1.09 -11.34 6.66
N ARG A 146 -0.94 -11.46 5.33
CA ARG A 146 0.32 -11.78 4.68
C ARG A 146 1.33 -10.64 4.75
N ILE A 147 0.87 -9.39 4.70
CA ILE A 147 1.72 -8.19 4.82
C ILE A 147 2.29 -8.04 6.24
N VAL A 148 1.51 -8.35 7.28
CA VAL A 148 1.97 -8.25 8.66
C VAL A 148 2.79 -9.47 9.13
N ALA A 149 3.03 -10.45 8.26
CA ALA A 149 3.74 -11.70 8.55
C ALA A 149 3.17 -12.46 9.77
N ARG A 150 1.90 -12.88 9.69
CA ARG A 150 1.32 -13.76 10.72
C ARG A 150 2.16 -15.03 10.87
N ASP A 151 2.39 -15.43 12.12
CA ASP A 151 3.21 -16.60 12.51
C ASP A 151 4.72 -16.44 12.28
N LYS A 152 5.21 -15.19 12.20
CA LYS A 152 6.64 -14.84 12.00
C LYS A 152 7.23 -15.34 10.69
N LYS A 153 6.38 -15.75 9.74
CA LYS A 153 6.78 -16.15 8.39
C LYS A 153 6.61 -15.00 7.41
N GLU A 154 7.73 -14.55 6.89
CA GLU A 154 7.80 -13.48 5.92
C GLU A 154 7.43 -13.98 4.52
N SER A 155 6.87 -13.08 3.72
CA SER A 155 6.69 -13.29 2.30
C SER A 155 7.30 -12.14 1.53
N ILE A 156 7.53 -12.30 0.21
CA ILE A 156 8.00 -11.21 -0.66
C ILE A 156 7.19 -9.92 -0.43
N LEU A 157 5.86 -10.04 -0.32
CA LEU A 157 4.98 -8.89 -0.11
C LEU A 157 5.19 -8.24 1.27
N SER A 158 5.41 -9.06 2.32
CA SER A 158 5.70 -8.55 3.66
C SER A 158 7.03 -7.79 3.68
N ILE A 159 8.11 -8.41 3.18
CA ILE A 159 9.43 -7.78 3.08
C ILE A 159 9.37 -6.51 2.23
N ALA A 160 8.63 -6.54 1.11
CA ALA A 160 8.49 -5.38 0.25
C ALA A 160 7.77 -4.21 0.91
N VAL A 161 6.80 -4.46 1.81
CA VAL A 161 6.16 -3.39 2.58
C VAL A 161 7.08 -2.91 3.71
N LYS A 162 7.65 -3.85 4.48
CA LYS A 162 8.53 -3.58 5.62
C LYS A 162 9.80 -2.82 5.22
N ALA A 163 10.27 -3.03 4.00
CA ALA A 163 11.39 -2.30 3.42
C ALA A 163 11.17 -0.78 3.36
N TYR A 164 9.93 -0.30 3.41
CA TYR A 164 9.63 1.13 3.40
C TYR A 164 8.91 1.62 4.65
N GLY A 165 8.06 0.81 5.29
CA GLY A 165 7.26 1.25 6.44
C GLY A 165 6.82 0.10 7.34
N ALA A 166 6.17 0.43 8.46
CA ALA A 166 5.71 -0.52 9.46
C ALA A 166 4.23 -0.88 9.24
N PRO A 167 3.92 -2.08 8.71
CA PRO A 167 2.53 -2.49 8.53
C PRO A 167 1.88 -2.94 9.84
N LYS A 168 0.60 -2.58 10.03
CA LYS A 168 -0.25 -2.99 11.17
C LYS A 168 -1.64 -3.40 10.68
N LEU A 169 -2.12 -4.53 11.18
CA LEU A 169 -3.51 -4.96 10.99
C LEU A 169 -4.37 -4.24 12.04
N ILE A 170 -5.15 -3.25 11.62
CA ILE A 170 -5.96 -2.45 12.54
C ILE A 170 -7.24 -3.19 12.92
N LYS A 171 -7.99 -3.67 11.92
CA LYS A 171 -9.29 -4.30 12.14
C LYS A 171 -9.68 -5.24 11.01
N LYS A 172 -10.33 -6.36 11.34
CA LYS A 172 -11.00 -7.24 10.36
C LYS A 172 -12.40 -6.68 10.07
N VAL A 173 -12.81 -6.68 8.81
CA VAL A 173 -14.08 -6.10 8.35
C VAL A 173 -14.86 -7.17 7.59
N SER A 174 -16.07 -7.45 8.04
CA SER A 174 -16.93 -8.46 7.41
C SER A 174 -17.43 -8.00 6.04
N ALA A 175 -17.50 -8.93 5.09
CA ALA A 175 -18.05 -8.69 3.74
C ALA A 175 -19.47 -8.08 3.73
N ARG A 176 -20.25 -8.27 4.79
CA ARG A 176 -21.62 -7.71 4.93
C ARG A 176 -21.67 -6.18 4.89
N TYR A 177 -20.56 -5.50 5.14
CA TYR A 177 -20.47 -4.03 5.13
C TYR A 177 -20.24 -3.44 3.73
N PHE A 178 -20.39 -4.25 2.69
CA PHE A 178 -20.18 -3.83 1.31
C PHE A 178 -21.40 -4.14 0.45
N THR A 179 -21.58 -3.37 -0.62
CA THR A 179 -22.60 -3.63 -1.64
C THR A 179 -22.01 -3.44 -3.04
N PRO A 180 -22.01 -4.50 -3.89
CA PRO A 180 -22.28 -5.90 -3.53
C PRO A 180 -21.29 -6.41 -2.47
N ALA A 181 -21.68 -7.46 -1.74
CA ALA A 181 -20.80 -8.10 -0.78
C ALA A 181 -19.68 -8.87 -1.53
N PRO A 182 -18.40 -8.68 -1.16
CA PRO A 182 -17.32 -9.48 -1.71
C PRO A 182 -17.40 -10.94 -1.22
N LYS A 183 -16.72 -11.85 -1.92
CA LYS A 183 -16.65 -13.27 -1.55
C LYS A 183 -15.83 -13.56 -0.29
N VAL A 184 -15.03 -12.59 0.15
CA VAL A 184 -14.09 -12.72 1.26
C VAL A 184 -14.15 -11.50 2.15
N ASP A 185 -13.79 -11.68 3.41
CA ASP A 185 -13.66 -10.57 4.36
C ASP A 185 -12.49 -9.65 4.01
N SER A 186 -12.61 -8.42 4.48
CA SER A 186 -11.62 -7.37 4.33
C SER A 186 -10.88 -7.11 5.65
N ALA A 187 -9.90 -6.22 5.59
CA ALA A 187 -9.24 -5.67 6.76
C ALA A 187 -8.76 -4.25 6.48
N ILE A 188 -8.72 -3.45 7.54
CA ILE A 188 -8.05 -2.15 7.57
C ILE A 188 -6.56 -2.41 7.84
N LEU A 189 -5.73 -2.12 6.85
CA LEU A 189 -4.28 -2.18 6.92
C LEU A 189 -3.74 -0.74 7.09
N SER A 190 -2.94 -0.52 8.13
CA SER A 190 -2.13 0.69 8.28
C SER A 190 -0.69 0.40 7.87
N ILE A 191 -0.05 1.31 7.17
CA ILE A 191 1.40 1.31 6.93
C ILE A 191 1.92 2.68 7.40
N GLU A 192 2.77 2.66 8.40
CA GLU A 192 3.27 3.85 9.11
C GLU A 192 4.77 4.01 8.89
N ASN A 193 5.34 5.16 9.27
CA ASN A 193 6.79 5.43 9.17
C ASN A 193 7.35 5.19 7.76
N ILE A 194 6.58 5.52 6.73
CA ILE A 194 6.94 5.27 5.34
C ILE A 194 8.13 6.14 4.95
N SER A 195 9.21 5.52 4.51
CA SER A 195 10.44 6.21 4.10
C SER A 195 11.27 5.37 3.12
N GLY A 196 12.15 6.03 2.36
CA GLY A 196 13.14 5.36 1.50
C GLY A 196 14.48 5.08 2.20
N LYS A 197 14.58 5.27 3.52
CA LYS A 197 15.87 5.35 4.25
C LYS A 197 16.72 4.09 4.19
N ASN A 198 16.11 2.94 3.94
CA ASN A 198 16.81 1.66 3.82
C ASN A 198 17.63 1.55 2.53
N PHE A 199 17.44 2.47 1.58
CA PHE A 199 18.10 2.46 0.28
C PHE A 199 18.83 3.78 0.01
N PRO A 200 20.18 3.78 -0.06
CA PRO A 200 20.93 5.00 -0.34
C PRO A 200 20.69 5.55 -1.75
N ASN A 201 20.33 4.67 -2.70
CA ASN A 201 19.98 5.04 -4.07
C ASN A 201 19.12 3.96 -4.72
N LYS A 202 18.58 4.27 -5.91
CA LYS A 202 17.70 3.38 -6.69
C LYS A 202 18.38 2.06 -7.10
N SER A 203 19.69 2.04 -7.27
CA SER A 203 20.42 0.82 -7.61
C SER A 203 20.49 -0.15 -6.42
N ALA A 204 20.71 0.37 -5.21
CA ALA A 204 20.65 -0.44 -3.98
C ALA A 204 19.25 -1.02 -3.74
N GLU A 205 18.20 -0.23 -3.97
CA GLU A 205 16.81 -0.67 -3.93
C GLU A 205 16.53 -1.79 -4.94
N GLN A 206 16.94 -1.63 -6.20
CA GLN A 206 16.77 -2.65 -7.22
C GLN A 206 17.47 -3.96 -6.85
N ARG A 207 18.73 -3.88 -6.38
CA ARG A 207 19.49 -5.06 -5.92
C ARG A 207 18.82 -5.76 -4.75
N PHE A 208 18.33 -5.00 -3.77
CA PHE A 208 17.60 -5.57 -2.64
C PHE A 208 16.42 -6.42 -3.13
N PHE A 209 15.59 -5.86 -4.01
CA PHE A 209 14.42 -6.58 -4.52
C PHE A 209 14.76 -7.75 -5.45
N GLU A 210 15.87 -7.67 -6.18
CA GLU A 210 16.41 -8.81 -6.94
C GLU A 210 16.79 -9.96 -6.00
N ILE A 211 17.63 -9.68 -4.99
CA ILE A 211 18.07 -10.66 -3.99
C ILE A 211 16.89 -11.30 -3.26
N VAL A 212 15.93 -10.49 -2.79
CA VAL A 212 14.72 -10.99 -2.14
C VAL A 212 13.93 -11.89 -3.08
N ARG A 213 13.70 -11.49 -4.35
CA ARG A 213 12.95 -12.33 -5.30
C ARG A 213 13.65 -13.66 -5.55
N THR A 214 14.96 -13.64 -5.79
CA THR A 214 15.75 -14.86 -6.00
C THR A 214 15.68 -15.76 -4.77
N GLY A 215 15.87 -15.19 -3.58
CA GLY A 215 15.78 -15.94 -2.33
C GLY A 215 14.42 -16.63 -2.11
N PHE A 216 13.32 -16.05 -2.59
CA PHE A 216 11.99 -16.64 -2.52
C PHE A 216 11.58 -17.49 -3.73
N ALA A 217 12.44 -17.68 -4.75
CA ALA A 217 12.12 -18.38 -6.00
C ALA A 217 11.62 -19.82 -5.78
N HIS A 218 12.26 -20.56 -4.88
CA HIS A 218 11.82 -21.89 -4.45
C HIS A 218 11.54 -21.91 -2.95
N LYS A 219 10.27 -21.66 -2.56
CA LYS A 219 9.83 -21.53 -1.15
C LYS A 219 10.22 -22.69 -0.23
N ARG A 220 10.32 -23.91 -0.74
CA ARG A 220 10.64 -25.12 0.05
C ARG A 220 12.14 -25.38 0.18
N LYS A 221 12.99 -24.72 -0.62
CA LYS A 221 14.45 -24.85 -0.55
C LYS A 221 15.02 -23.96 0.57
N ILE A 222 16.16 -24.36 1.11
CA ILE A 222 16.99 -23.50 1.96
C ILE A 222 17.45 -22.27 1.18
N LEU A 223 17.59 -21.14 1.86
CA LEU A 223 17.93 -19.85 1.26
C LEU A 223 19.24 -19.89 0.47
N ALA A 224 20.25 -20.56 1.02
CA ALA A 224 21.56 -20.71 0.37
C ALA A 224 21.44 -21.32 -1.04
N GLY A 225 20.56 -22.32 -1.21
CA GLY A 225 20.34 -22.97 -2.49
C GLY A 225 19.73 -22.03 -3.54
N ASN A 226 18.89 -21.07 -3.11
CA ASN A 226 18.32 -20.07 -4.00
C ASN A 226 19.34 -18.95 -4.30
N LEU A 227 20.06 -18.46 -3.28
CA LEU A 227 20.99 -17.35 -3.43
C LEU A 227 22.32 -17.71 -4.10
N LYS A 228 22.59 -19.00 -4.35
CA LYS A 228 23.77 -19.44 -5.12
C LYS A 228 23.82 -18.82 -6.52
N GLU A 229 22.68 -18.51 -7.12
CA GLU A 229 22.59 -17.81 -8.41
C GLU A 229 23.22 -16.41 -8.36
N ILE A 230 23.16 -15.73 -7.22
CA ILE A 230 23.64 -14.35 -7.05
C ILE A 230 25.06 -14.32 -6.47
N PHE A 231 25.32 -15.12 -5.44
CA PHE A 231 26.57 -15.04 -4.67
C PHE A 231 27.57 -16.17 -4.98
N GLY A 232 27.17 -17.18 -5.77
CA GLY A 232 28.04 -18.30 -6.13
C GLY A 232 28.61 -19.00 -4.89
N GLU A 233 29.91 -19.27 -4.91
CA GLU A 233 30.62 -19.94 -3.82
C GLU A 233 30.69 -19.08 -2.52
N SER A 234 30.50 -17.76 -2.62
CA SER A 234 30.50 -16.86 -1.45
C SER A 234 29.18 -16.86 -0.65
N THR A 235 28.17 -17.62 -1.10
CA THR A 235 26.81 -17.59 -0.52
C THR A 235 26.80 -17.90 0.98
N LEU A 236 27.44 -18.99 1.41
CA LEU A 236 27.42 -19.41 2.82
C LEU A 236 28.15 -18.40 3.72
N THR A 237 29.29 -17.87 3.26
CA THR A 237 30.02 -16.81 3.97
C THR A 237 29.17 -15.56 4.12
N THR A 238 28.51 -15.12 3.03
CA THR A 238 27.61 -13.95 3.03
C THR A 238 26.46 -14.12 4.03
N LEU A 239 25.81 -15.29 4.06
CA LEU A 239 24.73 -15.58 5.00
C LEU A 239 25.22 -15.58 6.45
N LYS A 240 26.35 -16.23 6.72
CA LYS A 240 26.94 -16.29 8.06
C LYS A 240 27.27 -14.89 8.58
N GLU A 241 27.90 -14.05 7.75
CA GLU A 241 28.22 -12.68 8.11
C GLU A 241 26.99 -11.79 8.30
N ALA A 242 25.86 -12.13 7.66
CA ALA A 242 24.57 -11.47 7.85
C ALA A 242 23.77 -12.02 9.05
N GLY A 243 24.34 -12.96 9.82
CA GLY A 243 23.69 -13.58 10.98
C GLY A 243 22.57 -14.54 10.58
N VAL A 244 22.72 -15.24 9.45
CA VAL A 244 21.75 -16.21 8.92
C VAL A 244 22.35 -17.60 8.91
N SER A 245 21.63 -18.57 9.47
CA SER A 245 22.01 -19.99 9.45
C SER A 245 21.89 -20.59 8.04
N ASP A 246 22.74 -21.55 7.69
CA ASP A 246 22.78 -22.21 6.38
C ASP A 246 21.51 -23.01 6.04
N ASN A 247 20.81 -23.50 7.06
CA ASN A 247 19.55 -24.25 6.96
C ASN A 247 18.29 -23.36 6.95
N THR A 248 18.44 -22.03 6.97
CA THR A 248 17.31 -21.09 7.03
C THR A 248 16.57 -21.01 5.70
N ARG A 249 15.24 -20.88 5.73
CA ARG A 249 14.41 -20.60 4.53
C ARG A 249 14.14 -19.11 4.42
N ALA A 250 13.86 -18.63 3.20
CA ALA A 250 13.61 -17.20 2.95
C ALA A 250 12.49 -16.59 3.81
N GLU A 251 11.46 -17.37 4.13
CA GLU A 251 10.35 -16.94 4.99
C GLU A 251 10.73 -16.74 6.47
N ASP A 252 11.89 -17.24 6.90
CA ASP A 252 12.38 -17.09 8.28
C ASP A 252 13.35 -15.91 8.44
N ILE A 253 13.62 -15.19 7.35
CA ILE A 253 14.59 -14.09 7.31
C ILE A 253 13.90 -12.76 7.58
N THR A 254 14.38 -12.04 8.59
CA THR A 254 13.93 -10.70 8.93
C THR A 254 14.34 -9.66 7.89
N LEU A 255 13.68 -8.50 7.87
CA LEU A 255 14.08 -7.39 7.00
C LEU A 255 15.55 -6.99 7.21
N ASP A 256 15.99 -6.88 8.46
CA ASP A 256 17.36 -6.45 8.78
C ASP A 256 18.41 -7.43 8.25
N GLN A 257 18.12 -8.73 8.32
CA GLN A 257 18.97 -9.75 7.70
C GLN A 257 18.99 -9.62 6.17
N TRP A 258 17.85 -9.38 5.52
CA TRP A 258 17.82 -9.12 4.07
C TRP A 258 18.64 -7.90 3.65
N LEU A 259 18.54 -6.81 4.42
CA LEU A 259 19.34 -5.61 4.20
C LEU A 259 20.83 -5.91 4.38
N ASN A 260 21.21 -6.65 5.44
CA ASN A 260 22.59 -7.05 5.69
C ASN A 260 23.17 -7.97 4.58
N ILE A 261 22.38 -8.91 4.06
CA ILE A 261 22.76 -9.73 2.90
C ILE A 261 23.02 -8.83 1.69
N THR A 262 22.13 -7.86 1.44
CA THR A 262 22.23 -6.96 0.28
C THR A 262 23.48 -6.07 0.35
N LEU A 263 23.85 -5.57 1.52
CA LEU A 263 25.04 -4.75 1.72
C LEU A 263 26.34 -5.50 1.42
N ARG A 264 26.33 -6.83 1.46
CA ARG A 264 27.48 -7.70 1.20
C ARG A 264 27.62 -8.12 -0.25
N TYR A 265 26.68 -7.74 -1.11
CA TYR A 265 26.81 -7.96 -2.54
C TYR A 265 27.97 -7.14 -3.11
N ARG A 266 29.06 -7.84 -3.43
CA ARG A 266 30.22 -7.30 -4.15
C ARG A 266 30.06 -7.72 -5.62
N ARG A 267 30.04 -6.75 -6.53
CA ARG A 267 30.20 -7.04 -7.97
C ARG A 267 31.64 -7.41 -8.28
#